data_AF-A0A2V7TX15-F1
#
_entry.id   AF-A0A2V7TX15-F1
#
_cell.length_a   1.000
_cell.length_b   1.000
_cell.length_c   1.000
_cell.angle_alpha   90.00
_cell.angle_beta   90.00
_cell.angle_gamma   90.00
#
_symmetry.space_group_name_H-M   'P 1'
#
loop_
_entity.id
_entity.type
_entity.pdbx_description
1 polymer ?
#
loop_
_entity_poly.entity_id
_entity_poly.type
_entity_poly.pdbx_seq_one_letter_code
_entity_poly.pdbx_strand_id
1 'polypeptide(L)'
;MRIARRIAALADNVRAFGAGQPLRPVAGGTDEIADLDRALHRMSEDLAHADRRITAVVDAMGEGLYQLDREGRVISMNAAAERMLGYSLEEIRPKTIHEAIHSRAADETEHAADACRLLKVISDGAAQHAAEDQFVRADGTILTVGYTSAPIVEDGRPTG
;
A
#
# COMPACT_ATOMS: atom_id res chain seq x y z
N MET A 1 -13.56 -38.04 -22.98
CA MET A 1 -13.98 -36.65 -23.29
C MET A 1 -12.81 -35.68 -23.13
N ARG A 2 -12.13 -35.30 -24.22
CA ARG A 2 -10.95 -34.41 -24.21
C ARG A 2 -11.31 -32.93 -24.01
N ILE A 3 -12.47 -32.50 -24.53
CA ILE A 3 -12.96 -31.11 -24.44
C ILE A 3 -13.38 -30.76 -23.01
N ALA A 4 -14.20 -31.59 -22.36
CA ALA A 4 -14.68 -31.32 -21.00
C ALA A 4 -13.56 -31.15 -19.97
N ARG A 5 -12.45 -31.92 -20.11
CA ARG A 5 -11.27 -31.75 -19.25
C ARG A 5 -10.60 -30.38 -19.45
N ARG A 6 -10.56 -29.87 -20.68
CA ARG A 6 -9.95 -28.56 -21.00
C ARG A 6 -10.83 -27.40 -20.54
N ILE A 7 -12.15 -27.53 -20.68
CA ILE A 7 -13.10 -26.57 -20.10
C ILE A 7 -12.94 -26.52 -18.57
N ALA A 8 -12.82 -27.66 -17.91
CA ALA A 8 -12.58 -27.71 -16.47
C ALA A 8 -11.25 -27.04 -16.09
N ALA A 9 -10.17 -27.26 -16.85
CA ALA A 9 -8.88 -26.61 -16.62
C ALA A 9 -8.96 -25.08 -16.77
N LEU A 10 -9.61 -24.59 -17.83
CA LEU A 10 -9.85 -23.16 -18.02
C LEU A 10 -10.70 -22.58 -16.87
N ALA A 11 -11.76 -23.27 -16.46
CA ALA A 11 -12.61 -22.82 -15.35
C ALA A 11 -11.87 -22.79 -14.01
N ASP A 12 -10.88 -23.66 -13.80
CA ASP A 12 -9.99 -23.61 -12.64
C ASP A 12 -9.04 -22.41 -12.73
N ASN A 13 -8.48 -22.12 -13.91
CA ASN A 13 -7.62 -20.94 -14.10
C ASN A 13 -8.39 -19.62 -13.92
N VAL A 14 -9.63 -19.53 -14.41
CA VAL A 14 -10.48 -18.34 -14.17
C VAL A 14 -10.72 -18.12 -12.68
N ARG A 15 -10.94 -19.20 -11.92
CA ARG A 15 -11.09 -19.13 -10.46
C ARG A 15 -9.79 -18.74 -9.76
N ALA A 16 -8.66 -19.30 -10.20
CA ALA A 16 -7.34 -18.93 -9.68
C ALA A 16 -7.04 -17.44 -9.92
N PHE A 17 -7.28 -16.94 -11.14
CA PHE A 17 -7.13 -15.53 -11.49
C PHE A 17 -7.97 -14.62 -10.58
N GLY A 18 -9.26 -14.92 -10.43
CA GLY A 18 -10.15 -14.14 -9.56
C GLY A 18 -9.77 -14.16 -8.08
N ALA A 19 -9.04 -15.19 -7.63
CA ALA A 19 -8.52 -15.29 -6.27
C ALA A 19 -7.08 -14.75 -6.11
N GLY A 20 -6.49 -14.16 -7.18
CA GLY A 20 -5.09 -13.72 -7.17
C GLY A 20 -4.07 -14.86 -7.02
N GLN A 21 -4.47 -16.10 -7.30
CA GLN A 21 -3.62 -17.29 -7.21
C GLN A 21 -2.89 -17.54 -8.53
N PRO A 22 -1.70 -18.18 -8.49
CA PRO A 22 -0.98 -18.55 -9.69
C PRO A 22 -1.81 -19.44 -10.61
N LEU A 23 -1.82 -19.11 -11.90
CA LEU A 23 -2.50 -19.92 -12.92
C LEU A 23 -1.77 -21.25 -13.12
N ARG A 24 -2.52 -22.29 -13.46
CA ARG A 24 -1.95 -23.56 -13.93
C ARG A 24 -1.59 -23.45 -15.41
N PRO A 25 -0.69 -24.30 -15.92
CA PRO A 25 -0.31 -24.28 -17.32
C PRO A 25 -1.52 -24.27 -18.27
N VAL A 26 -1.40 -23.50 -19.34
CA VAL A 26 -2.41 -23.36 -20.40
C VAL A 26 -2.92 -24.73 -20.85
N ALA A 27 -4.25 -24.86 -20.96
CA ALA A 27 -4.93 -25.99 -21.54
C ALA A 27 -4.51 -26.16 -23.01
N GLY A 28 -3.63 -27.12 -23.27
CA GLY A 28 -3.07 -27.35 -24.61
C GLY A 28 -4.14 -27.59 -25.68
N GLY A 29 -3.85 -27.24 -26.93
CA GLY A 29 -4.78 -27.27 -28.06
C GLY A 29 -4.63 -26.00 -28.93
N THR A 30 -5.33 -25.94 -30.05
CA THR A 30 -5.26 -24.84 -31.02
C THR A 30 -6.65 -24.28 -31.36
N ASP A 31 -7.61 -24.51 -30.47
CA ASP A 31 -8.99 -24.03 -30.61
C ASP A 31 -9.27 -22.88 -29.63
N GLU A 32 -10.52 -22.42 -29.64
CA GLU A 32 -10.98 -21.25 -28.90
C GLU A 32 -10.78 -21.39 -27.38
N ILE A 33 -10.79 -22.62 -26.85
CA ILE A 33 -10.54 -22.88 -25.43
C ILE A 33 -9.08 -22.57 -25.08
N ALA A 34 -8.15 -22.99 -25.94
CA ALA A 34 -6.72 -22.69 -25.74
C ALA A 34 -6.42 -21.20 -25.98
N ASP A 35 -7.09 -20.56 -26.93
CA ASP A 35 -6.97 -19.11 -27.16
C ASP A 35 -7.45 -18.30 -25.95
N LEU A 36 -8.59 -18.67 -25.37
CA LEU A 36 -9.13 -18.01 -24.18
C LEU A 36 -8.24 -18.19 -22.95
N ASP A 37 -7.70 -19.39 -22.73
CA ASP A 37 -6.77 -19.63 -21.63
C ASP A 37 -5.44 -18.86 -21.81
N ARG A 38 -4.91 -18.78 -23.04
CA ARG A 38 -3.75 -17.92 -23.34
C ARG A 38 -4.05 -16.44 -23.11
N ALA A 39 -5.25 -15.98 -23.45
CA ALA A 39 -5.66 -14.60 -23.17
C ALA A 39 -5.72 -14.33 -21.66
N LEU A 40 -6.27 -15.26 -20.87
CA LEU A 40 -6.29 -15.17 -19.41
C LEU A 40 -4.88 -15.10 -18.80
N HIS A 41 -3.95 -15.91 -19.30
CA HIS A 41 -2.55 -15.87 -18.86
C HIS A 41 -1.90 -14.51 -19.15
N ARG A 42 -2.06 -13.98 -20.37
CA ARG A 42 -1.56 -12.65 -20.72
C ARG A 42 -2.13 -11.57 -19.81
N MET A 43 -3.44 -11.60 -19.54
CA MET A 43 -4.07 -10.65 -18.62
C MET A 43 -3.49 -10.76 -17.19
N SER A 44 -3.24 -11.97 -16.71
CA SER A 44 -2.60 -12.18 -15.41
C SER A 44 -1.16 -11.69 -15.35
N GLU A 45 -0.39 -11.90 -16.42
CA GLU A 45 0.98 -11.42 -16.54
C GLU A 45 1.05 -9.90 -16.62
N ASP A 46 0.18 -9.29 -17.42
CA ASP A 46 0.06 -7.83 -17.59
C ASP A 46 -0.32 -7.16 -16.27
N LEU A 47 -1.30 -7.73 -15.53
CA LEU A 47 -1.69 -7.23 -14.22
C LEU A 47 -0.51 -7.30 -13.23
N ALA A 48 0.17 -8.45 -13.16
CA ALA A 48 1.32 -8.62 -12.27
C ALA A 48 2.50 -7.73 -12.69
N HIS A 49 2.68 -7.45 -13.98
CA HIS A 49 3.69 -6.52 -14.47
C HIS A 49 3.35 -5.07 -14.09
N ALA A 50 2.09 -4.66 -14.23
CA ALA A 50 1.62 -3.34 -13.84
C ALA A 50 1.81 -3.10 -12.33
N ASP A 51 1.43 -4.08 -11.50
CA ASP A 51 1.61 -4.04 -10.05
C ASP A 51 3.09 -3.86 -9.66
N ARG A 52 3.98 -4.74 -10.17
CA ARG A 52 5.44 -4.62 -9.95
C ARG A 52 6.01 -3.28 -10.42
N ARG A 53 5.49 -2.73 -11.51
CA ARG A 53 5.93 -1.42 -12.03
C ARG A 53 5.53 -0.29 -11.10
N ILE A 54 4.31 -0.33 -10.54
CA ILE A 54 3.84 0.66 -9.56
C ILE A 54 4.71 0.58 -8.30
N THR A 55 4.93 -0.61 -7.75
CA THR A 55 5.81 -0.80 -6.58
C THR A 55 7.22 -0.26 -6.85
N ALA A 56 7.82 -0.61 -7.98
CA ALA A 56 9.15 -0.15 -8.34
C ALA A 56 9.25 1.38 -8.49
N VAL A 57 8.20 2.03 -9.02
CA VAL A 57 8.15 3.50 -9.09
C VAL A 57 8.08 4.10 -7.69
N VAL A 58 7.21 3.59 -6.83
CA VAL A 58 7.03 4.06 -5.45
C VAL A 58 8.31 3.88 -4.62
N ASP A 59 9.03 2.76 -4.79
CA ASP A 59 10.28 2.50 -4.07
C ASP A 59 11.48 3.29 -4.63
N ALA A 60 11.43 3.67 -5.91
CA ALA A 60 12.43 4.53 -6.53
C ALA A 60 12.25 6.02 -6.16
N MET A 61 11.10 6.41 -5.60
CA MET A 61 10.90 7.78 -5.11
C MET A 61 11.89 8.08 -3.97
N GLY A 62 12.47 9.28 -4.02
CA GLY A 62 13.29 9.80 -2.92
C GLY A 62 12.46 10.25 -1.72
N GLU A 63 11.14 10.39 -1.88
CA GLU A 63 10.20 10.82 -0.84
C GLU A 63 9.63 9.65 -0.07
N GLY A 64 9.48 9.81 1.25
CA GLY A 64 8.82 8.83 2.10
C GLY A 64 7.31 8.82 1.85
N LEU A 65 6.77 7.64 1.55
CA LEU A 65 5.33 7.40 1.43
C LEU A 65 4.90 6.32 2.41
N TYR A 66 3.82 6.56 3.14
CA TYR A 66 3.19 5.56 3.99
C TYR A 66 1.67 5.77 4.02
N GLN A 67 0.96 4.71 4.37
CA GLN A 67 -0.50 4.70 4.50
C GLN A 67 -0.88 4.41 5.95
N LEU A 68 -1.95 5.06 6.40
CA LEU A 68 -2.54 4.84 7.71
C LEU A 68 -3.87 4.10 7.59
N ASP A 69 -4.25 3.36 8.63
CA ASP A 69 -5.64 2.99 8.87
C ASP A 69 -6.40 4.12 9.59
N ARG A 70 -7.69 3.90 9.85
CA ARG A 70 -8.57 4.87 10.52
C ARG A 70 -8.19 5.13 11.98
N GLU A 71 -7.38 4.27 12.56
CA GLU A 71 -6.83 4.41 13.91
C GLU A 71 -5.46 5.13 13.89
N GLY A 72 -4.99 5.57 12.72
CA GLY A 72 -3.72 6.28 12.56
C GLY A 72 -2.49 5.37 12.65
N ARG A 73 -2.66 4.05 12.47
CA ARG A 73 -1.56 3.08 12.46
C ARG A 73 -1.06 2.86 11.05
N VAL A 74 0.23 2.67 10.92
CA VAL A 74 0.86 2.48 9.61
C VAL A 74 0.56 1.08 9.07
N ILE A 75 -0.07 1.01 7.90
CA ILE A 75 -0.42 -0.25 7.23
C ILE A 75 0.47 -0.57 6.03
N SER A 76 1.12 0.43 5.44
CA SER A 76 2.13 0.27 4.38
C SER A 76 3.15 1.41 4.43
N MET A 77 4.38 1.14 3.97
CA MET A 77 5.48 2.11 3.84
C MET A 77 6.31 1.75 2.61
N ASN A 78 6.79 2.76 1.87
CA ASN A 78 7.81 2.53 0.86
C ASN A 78 9.22 2.48 1.48
N ALA A 79 10.19 2.01 0.71
CA ALA A 79 11.58 1.88 1.18
C ALA A 79 12.20 3.22 1.62
N ALA A 80 11.76 4.36 1.06
CA ALA A 80 12.25 5.67 1.47
C ALA A 80 11.74 6.07 2.86
N ALA A 81 10.46 5.84 3.17
CA ALA A 81 9.88 6.12 4.47
C ALA A 81 10.56 5.30 5.58
N GLU A 82 10.81 4.01 5.34
CA GLU A 82 11.50 3.16 6.31
C GLU A 82 12.91 3.69 6.61
N ARG A 83 13.67 4.05 5.58
CA ARG A 83 15.02 4.65 5.74
C ARG A 83 14.98 6.00 6.46
N MET A 84 14.01 6.85 6.12
CA MET A 84 13.90 8.21 6.68
C MET A 84 13.50 8.21 8.15
N LEU A 85 12.51 7.39 8.51
CA LEU A 85 12.00 7.28 9.88
C LEU A 85 12.84 6.33 10.75
N GLY A 86 13.60 5.43 10.14
CA GLY A 86 14.40 4.43 10.83
C GLY A 86 13.59 3.25 11.38
N TYR A 87 12.35 3.08 10.92
CA TYR A 87 11.48 1.97 11.30
C TYR A 87 11.21 1.08 10.09
N SER A 88 11.23 -0.23 10.28
CA SER A 88 10.50 -1.15 9.40
C SER A 88 9.00 -1.07 9.67
N LEU A 89 8.20 -1.50 8.69
CA LEU A 89 6.75 -1.60 8.83
C LEU A 89 6.34 -2.47 10.05
N GLU A 90 7.06 -3.56 10.33
CA GLU A 90 6.76 -4.44 11.47
C GLU A 90 7.01 -3.76 12.82
N GLU A 91 8.04 -2.92 12.92
CA GLU A 91 8.41 -2.22 14.15
C GLU A 91 7.47 -1.06 14.49
N ILE A 92 6.95 -0.36 13.47
CA ILE A 92 6.09 0.81 13.68
C ILE A 92 4.62 0.44 13.86
N ARG A 93 4.15 -0.65 13.24
CA ARG A 93 2.74 -1.10 13.23
C ARG A 93 2.07 -1.20 14.61
N PRO A 94 2.75 -1.61 15.71
CA PRO A 94 2.13 -1.65 17.03
C PRO A 94 1.71 -0.29 17.59
N LYS A 95 2.24 0.82 17.04
CA LYS A 95 1.99 2.21 17.47
C LYS A 95 1.18 2.96 16.43
N THR A 96 0.52 4.03 16.86
CA THR A 96 0.07 5.06 15.92
C THR A 96 1.28 5.80 15.35
N ILE A 97 1.15 6.36 14.15
CA ILE A 97 2.23 7.14 13.55
C ILE A 97 2.64 8.32 14.44
N HIS A 98 1.67 8.94 15.11
CA HIS A 98 1.89 10.03 16.05
C HIS A 98 2.77 9.61 17.23
N GLU A 99 2.46 8.50 17.88
CA GLU A 99 3.29 7.96 18.96
C GLU A 99 4.70 7.59 18.49
N ALA A 100 4.85 7.17 17.23
CA ALA A 100 6.17 6.84 16.69
C ALA A 100 7.02 8.11 16.50
N ILE A 101 6.50 9.12 15.81
CA ILE A 101 7.30 10.24 15.32
C ILE A 101 7.18 11.53 16.13
N HIS A 102 6.19 11.67 17.01
CA HIS A 102 6.01 12.84 17.88
C HIS A 102 6.16 12.51 19.38
N SER A 103 6.69 11.33 19.74
CA SER A 103 6.85 10.91 21.15
C SER A 103 7.81 11.75 22.00
N ARG A 104 8.65 12.61 21.39
CA ARG A 104 9.61 13.48 22.09
C ARG A 104 9.66 14.88 21.47
N ALA A 105 8.54 15.59 21.41
CA ALA A 105 8.57 17.03 21.18
C ALA A 105 8.60 17.75 22.54
N ALA A 106 9.67 18.51 22.77
CA ALA A 106 10.08 19.15 24.01
C ALA A 106 9.19 20.31 24.51
N ASP A 107 7.94 20.40 24.06
CA ASP A 107 6.93 21.34 24.54
C ASP A 107 5.56 20.63 24.46
N GLU A 108 5.12 20.11 25.62
CA GLU A 108 3.99 19.16 25.81
C GLU A 108 2.60 19.67 25.36
N THR A 109 2.51 20.85 24.74
CA THR A 109 1.25 21.49 24.36
C THR A 109 0.89 21.45 22.87
N GLU A 110 1.86 21.25 21.96
CA GLU A 110 1.59 21.33 20.50
C GLU A 110 1.21 19.99 19.85
N HIS A 111 1.39 18.85 20.54
CA HIS A 111 1.28 17.52 19.95
C HIS A 111 0.42 16.54 20.77
N ALA A 112 -0.71 16.98 21.32
CA ALA A 112 -1.74 16.01 21.71
C ALA A 112 -2.18 15.21 20.45
N ALA A 113 -2.53 13.93 20.56
CA ALA A 113 -2.98 13.13 19.42
C ALA A 113 -4.13 13.82 18.65
N ASP A 114 -5.06 14.44 19.37
CA ASP A 114 -6.19 15.24 18.83
C ASP A 114 -5.74 16.55 18.15
N ALA A 115 -4.56 17.05 18.49
CA ALA A 115 -3.96 18.25 17.90
C ALA A 115 -3.03 17.93 16.72
N CYS A 116 -2.63 16.66 16.55
CA CYS A 116 -1.71 16.21 15.50
C CYS A 116 -2.28 16.50 14.11
N ARG A 117 -1.72 17.47 13.40
CA ARG A 117 -2.17 17.88 12.06
C ARG A 117 -2.19 16.70 11.08
N LEU A 118 -1.22 15.79 11.18
CA LEU A 118 -1.12 14.61 10.32
C LEU A 118 -2.35 13.69 10.44
N LEU A 119 -2.89 13.53 11.66
CA LEU A 119 -4.05 12.68 11.93
C LEU A 119 -5.39 13.38 11.68
N LYS A 120 -5.43 14.72 11.58
CA LYS A 120 -6.67 15.45 11.27
C LYS A 120 -7.28 15.09 9.91
N VAL A 121 -6.50 14.54 8.98
CA VAL A 121 -7.03 14.02 7.72
C VAL A 121 -8.12 12.95 7.95
N ILE A 122 -7.96 12.14 9.00
CA ILE A 122 -8.86 11.04 9.34
C ILE A 122 -10.21 11.58 9.86
N SER A 123 -10.17 12.62 10.71
CA SER A 123 -11.37 13.25 11.28
C SER A 123 -12.06 14.18 10.29
N ASP A 124 -11.29 15.00 9.58
CA ASP A 124 -11.80 16.11 8.79
C ASP A 124 -12.11 15.69 7.34
N GLY A 125 -11.55 14.55 6.90
CA GLY A 125 -11.69 14.07 5.52
C GLY A 125 -11.05 15.01 4.49
N ALA A 126 -10.18 15.92 4.93
CA ALA A 126 -9.56 16.95 4.11
C ALA A 126 -8.04 16.86 4.20
N ALA A 127 -7.38 17.02 3.05
CA ALA A 127 -5.92 16.97 2.98
C ALA A 127 -5.28 18.02 3.90
N GLN A 128 -4.24 17.58 4.60
CA GLN A 128 -3.45 18.37 5.53
C GLN A 128 -2.06 18.57 4.93
N HIS A 129 -1.49 19.76 5.12
CA HIS A 129 -0.17 20.10 4.62
C HIS A 129 0.65 20.81 5.71
N ALA A 130 1.92 20.46 5.79
CA ALA A 130 2.92 21.16 6.57
C ALA A 130 4.16 21.36 5.71
N ALA A 131 4.55 22.62 5.54
CA ALA A 131 5.79 22.96 4.83
C ALA A 131 7.03 22.56 5.64
N GLU A 132 6.92 22.58 6.97
CA GLU A 132 7.96 22.17 7.91
C GLU A 132 7.31 21.57 9.17
N ASP A 133 7.82 20.42 9.60
CA ASP A 133 7.49 19.71 10.84
C ASP A 133 8.73 18.92 11.30
N GLN A 134 8.74 18.43 12.55
CA GLN A 134 9.84 17.67 13.13
C GLN A 134 9.40 16.29 13.58
N PHE A 135 9.93 15.27 12.89
CA PHE A 135 9.72 13.88 13.24
C PHE A 135 10.92 13.34 14.04
N VAL A 136 10.64 12.56 15.06
CA VAL A 136 11.63 11.78 15.82
C VAL A 136 11.79 10.44 15.11
N ARG A 137 13.02 10.12 14.69
CA ARG A 137 13.36 8.81 14.10
C ARG A 137 13.43 7.74 15.19
N ALA A 138 13.47 6.47 14.77
CA ALA A 138 13.62 5.33 15.68
C ALA A 138 14.85 5.40 16.60
N ASP A 139 15.94 6.00 16.13
CA ASP A 139 17.18 6.21 16.89
C ASP A 139 17.13 7.45 17.82
N GLY A 140 16.02 8.20 17.81
CA GLY A 140 15.81 9.41 18.60
C GLY A 140 16.32 10.70 17.95
N THR A 141 16.91 10.66 16.76
CA THR A 141 17.34 11.87 16.03
C THR A 141 16.17 12.60 15.39
N ILE A 142 16.31 13.90 15.16
CA ILE A 142 15.26 14.72 14.53
C ILE A 142 15.42 14.72 13.01
N LEU A 143 14.32 14.46 12.32
CA LEU A 143 14.11 14.62 10.88
C LEU A 143 13.20 15.83 10.66
N THR A 144 13.72 16.88 10.06
CA THR A 144 12.87 17.96 9.53
C THR A 144 12.21 17.49 8.24
N VAL A 145 10.89 17.63 8.15
CA VAL A 145 10.09 17.19 7.00
C VAL A 145 9.15 18.28 6.52
N GLY A 146 8.84 18.26 5.22
CA GLY A 146 7.57 18.79 4.72
C GLY A 146 6.71 17.61 4.29
N TYR A 147 5.40 17.65 4.54
CA TYR A 147 4.50 16.56 4.15
C TYR A 147 3.13 17.04 3.70
N THR A 148 2.46 16.15 3.00
CA THR A 148 1.04 16.21 2.71
C THR A 148 0.41 14.89 3.15
N SER A 149 -0.65 14.97 3.94
CA SER A 149 -1.48 13.84 4.35
C SER A 149 -2.85 14.00 3.70
N ALA A 150 -3.31 13.01 2.95
CA ALA A 150 -4.55 13.10 2.17
C ALA A 150 -5.37 11.80 2.33
N PRO A 151 -6.71 11.89 2.38
CA PRO A 151 -7.54 10.72 2.55
C PRO A 151 -7.49 9.86 1.28
N ILE A 152 -7.36 8.55 1.45
CA ILE A 152 -7.48 7.62 0.33
C ILE A 152 -8.94 7.19 0.22
N VAL A 153 -9.55 7.43 -0.94
CA VAL A 153 -10.97 7.13 -1.17
C VAL A 153 -11.10 5.95 -2.12
N GLU A 154 -11.66 4.85 -1.61
CA GLU A 154 -12.04 3.68 -2.41
C GLU A 154 -13.57 3.53 -2.38
N ASP A 155 -14.19 3.32 -3.55
CA ASP A 155 -15.65 3.22 -3.70
C ASP A 155 -16.44 4.38 -3.05
N GLY A 156 -15.86 5.58 -3.06
CA GLY A 156 -16.46 6.78 -2.47
C GLY A 156 -16.39 6.83 -0.94
N ARG A 157 -15.62 5.94 -0.29
CA ARG A 157 -15.39 5.92 1.16
C ARG A 157 -13.91 6.09 1.49
N PRO A 158 -13.55 6.92 2.47
CA PRO A 158 -12.18 6.93 3.00
C PRO A 158 -11.79 5.56 3.55
N THR A 159 -10.61 5.06 3.23
CA THR A 159 -10.08 3.79 3.79
C THR A 159 -9.04 4.01 4.88
N GLY A 160 -8.53 5.24 4.97
CA GLY A 160 -7.58 5.76 5.94
C GLY A 160 -7.30 7.22 5.63
#